data_AF-A0A2J9DWB1-F1
#
_entry.id   AF-A0A2J9DWB1-F1
#
_cell.length_a   1.000
_cell.length_b   1.000
_cell.length_c   1.000
_cell.angle_alpha   90.00
_cell.angle_beta   90.00
_cell.angle_gamma   90.00
#
_symmetry.space_group_name_H-M   'P 1'
#
loop_
_entity.id
_entity.type
_entity.pdbx_description
1 polymer ?
#
loop_
_entity_poly.entity_id
_entity_poly.type
_entity_poly.pdbx_seq_one_letter_code
_entity_poly.pdbx_strand_id
1 'polypeptide(L)'
;MRFIRRKSVLSVISLTSIIMLSTTSMAQTNQRQHPTPHSSTSIANAINTDTDSSCSVYQRIEQSDTPIDIKEFKQTPNGINIYSDNLSLQVKRFQPCKADVPFNKSPEVLAQYHEFEKPVIALNNTINEDEFTPEDVALINLSMAIAYYSGEFVPKDDNKAVQYLSKVVDYYQNEKPEWSPLLSYMVTSEIVSKKSHLSENNPIRLQHETEAGIGIVSSYLLDKAGHFDTKAMLTYEDIEHFLGVPILPSNEDIKRYITPKLDELTHLANQGSYVATGILAELYEELVDIDPNYTDKAKYWEDKADALPQDDIDWR
;
A
#
# COMPACT_ATOMS: atom_id res chain seq x y z
N MET A 1 -8.55 -40.65 -18.33
CA MET A 1 -7.58 -41.47 -17.58
C MET A 1 -6.20 -40.87 -17.81
N ARG A 2 -5.51 -40.44 -16.75
CA ARG A 2 -4.20 -39.78 -16.68
C ARG A 2 -4.09 -38.37 -17.30
N PHE A 3 -4.66 -37.37 -16.61
CA PHE A 3 -4.04 -36.04 -16.56
C PHE A 3 -3.09 -36.02 -15.36
N ILE A 4 -1.81 -36.06 -15.65
CA ILE A 4 -0.76 -35.79 -14.67
C ILE A 4 -0.86 -34.29 -14.38
N ARG A 5 -1.23 -33.95 -13.15
CA ARG A 5 -1.04 -32.61 -12.58
C ARG A 5 0.44 -32.26 -12.77
N ARG A 6 0.76 -31.44 -13.78
CA ARG A 6 1.96 -30.62 -13.71
C ARG A 6 1.71 -29.67 -12.56
N LYS A 7 2.45 -29.85 -11.47
CA LYS A 7 2.66 -28.76 -10.53
C LYS A 7 3.34 -27.67 -11.34
N SER A 8 2.62 -26.59 -11.59
CA SER A 8 3.18 -25.31 -12.00
C SER A 8 4.35 -25.02 -11.06
N VAL A 9 5.53 -24.82 -11.64
CA VAL A 9 6.78 -24.54 -10.93
C VAL A 9 6.81 -23.08 -10.43
N LEU A 10 5.79 -22.28 -10.76
CA LEU A 10 5.51 -20.95 -10.20
C LEU A 10 4.65 -20.99 -8.92
N SER A 11 4.85 -21.99 -8.06
CA SER A 11 4.22 -22.02 -6.72
C SER A 11 4.99 -21.20 -5.66
N VAL A 12 5.71 -20.14 -6.05
CA VAL A 12 6.51 -19.29 -5.14
C VAL A 12 6.03 -17.84 -5.08
N ILE A 13 5.09 -17.42 -5.92
CA ILE A 13 4.40 -16.13 -5.73
C ILE A 13 2.90 -16.38 -5.61
N SER A 14 2.51 -17.07 -4.54
CA SER A 14 1.20 -16.78 -3.97
C SER A 14 1.30 -15.38 -3.38
N LEU A 15 1.00 -14.35 -4.17
CA LEU A 15 0.94 -12.95 -3.71
C LEU A 15 -0.14 -12.75 -2.63
N THR A 16 -1.09 -13.68 -2.51
CA THR A 16 -2.01 -13.80 -1.37
C THR A 16 -1.35 -14.38 -0.10
N SER A 17 -0.08 -14.81 -0.17
CA SER A 17 0.71 -15.34 0.95
C SER A 17 1.92 -14.49 1.34
N ILE A 18 2.10 -13.29 0.74
CA ILE A 18 2.90 -12.22 1.37
C ILE A 18 2.00 -11.52 2.42
N ILE A 19 1.49 -12.35 3.34
CA ILE A 19 0.70 -12.01 4.51
C ILE A 19 1.31 -12.90 5.62
N MET A 20 2.49 -12.51 6.08
CA MET A 20 3.18 -13.20 7.18
C MET A 20 2.56 -12.71 8.49
N LEU A 21 1.73 -13.56 9.08
CA LEU A 21 1.28 -13.53 10.47
C LEU A 21 2.47 -13.37 11.43
N SER A 22 2.72 -12.15 11.92
CA SER A 22 3.51 -11.92 13.12
C SER A 22 2.60 -12.04 14.35
N THR A 23 2.28 -13.29 14.74
CA THR A 23 1.70 -13.53 16.07
C THR A 23 2.77 -13.42 17.14
N THR A 24 3.13 -12.19 17.55
CA THR A 24 3.85 -11.99 18.82
C THR A 24 2.84 -11.88 19.95
N SER A 25 2.49 -13.04 20.52
CA SER A 25 1.90 -13.13 21.85
C SER A 25 2.96 -12.75 22.89
N MET A 26 3.02 -11.46 23.26
CA MET A 26 3.70 -11.04 24.49
C MET A 26 2.69 -11.01 25.63
N ALA A 27 2.66 -12.09 26.42
CA ALA A 27 2.02 -12.08 27.72
C ALA A 27 2.88 -11.24 28.68
N GLN A 28 2.56 -9.95 28.83
CA GLN A 28 3.00 -9.14 29.96
C GLN A 28 1.84 -8.97 30.94
N THR A 29 1.88 -9.77 32.00
CA THR A 29 1.03 -9.59 33.19
C THR A 29 1.50 -8.37 33.97
N ASN A 30 0.98 -7.20 33.61
CA ASN A 30 0.98 -6.03 34.49
C ASN A 30 -0.44 -5.85 35.06
N GLN A 31 -0.59 -6.07 36.36
CA GLN A 31 -1.81 -5.71 37.10
C GLN A 31 -2.03 -4.19 36.99
N ARG A 32 -2.94 -3.77 36.11
CA ARG A 32 -3.48 -2.40 36.09
C ARG A 32 -4.79 -2.35 36.87
N GLN A 33 -4.90 -1.31 37.69
CA GLN A 33 -6.13 -0.90 38.36
C GLN A 33 -7.24 -0.68 37.33
N HIS A 34 -8.46 -1.14 37.65
CA HIS A 34 -9.63 -0.99 36.79
C HIS A 34 -9.90 0.48 36.45
N PRO A 35 -9.90 0.87 35.15
CA PRO A 35 -10.42 2.18 34.75
C PRO A 35 -11.93 2.21 34.97
N THR A 36 -12.42 3.32 35.50
CA THR A 36 -13.85 3.66 35.50
C THR A 36 -14.40 3.63 34.07
N PRO A 37 -15.67 3.20 33.87
CA PRO A 37 -16.28 3.14 32.55
C PRO A 37 -16.48 4.56 32.02
N HIS A 38 -15.66 4.95 31.05
CA HIS A 38 -15.88 6.17 30.27
C HIS A 38 -17.02 5.90 29.28
N SER A 39 -18.01 6.80 29.24
CA SER A 39 -19.07 6.76 28.25
C SER A 39 -18.45 6.86 26.85
N SER A 40 -18.67 5.87 26.00
CA SER A 40 -18.31 5.95 24.59
C SER A 40 -19.12 7.06 23.92
N THR A 41 -18.44 8.04 23.35
CA THR A 41 -19.09 9.06 22.54
C THR A 41 -19.34 8.47 21.16
N SER A 42 -20.61 8.28 20.79
CA SER A 42 -20.97 7.89 19.42
C SER A 42 -20.52 8.98 18.45
N ILE A 43 -19.63 8.61 17.53
CA ILE A 43 -19.09 9.52 16.51
C ILE A 43 -20.14 9.93 15.49
N ALA A 44 -21.26 9.22 15.41
CA ALA A 44 -22.40 9.65 14.61
C ALA A 44 -22.86 11.07 14.98
N ASN A 45 -22.58 11.54 16.21
CA ASN A 45 -22.85 12.92 16.62
C ASN A 45 -21.70 13.91 16.31
N ALA A 46 -20.51 13.42 15.95
CA ALA A 46 -19.29 14.21 15.73
C ALA A 46 -18.89 14.33 14.24
N ILE A 47 -19.48 13.54 13.34
CA ILE A 47 -19.26 13.63 11.89
C ILE A 47 -20.52 14.20 11.24
N ASN A 48 -20.42 15.41 10.70
CA ASN A 48 -21.43 15.92 9.79
C ASN A 48 -21.03 15.48 8.38
N THR A 49 -21.56 14.33 7.94
CA THR A 49 -21.10 13.57 6.77
C THR A 49 -21.12 14.35 5.46
N ASP A 50 -21.84 15.47 5.40
CA ASP A 50 -22.01 16.26 4.18
C ASP A 50 -21.02 17.43 4.06
N THR A 51 -20.20 17.72 5.08
CA THR A 51 -19.34 18.93 5.07
C THR A 51 -17.92 18.75 5.61
N ASP A 52 -17.66 17.69 6.37
CA ASP A 52 -16.33 17.46 6.92
C ASP A 52 -15.40 16.85 5.88
N SER A 53 -14.26 17.50 5.62
CA SER A 53 -13.19 16.89 4.82
C SER A 53 -12.69 15.64 5.53
N SER A 54 -12.28 14.62 4.78
CA SER A 54 -11.71 13.39 5.36
C SER A 54 -10.62 13.69 6.39
N CYS A 55 -9.80 14.71 6.10
CA CYS A 55 -8.74 15.17 6.96
C CYS A 55 -9.20 15.75 8.31
N SER A 56 -10.32 16.48 8.33
CA SER A 56 -10.91 16.99 9.58
C SER A 56 -11.39 15.86 10.49
N VAL A 57 -11.88 14.76 9.91
CA VAL A 57 -12.26 13.56 10.65
C VAL A 57 -11.02 12.87 11.23
N TYR A 58 -9.95 12.70 10.46
CA TYR A 58 -8.67 12.17 10.94
C TYR A 58 -8.12 12.98 12.10
N GLN A 59 -8.07 14.31 11.95
CA GLN A 59 -7.59 15.19 12.99
C GLN A 59 -8.40 15.02 14.29
N ARG A 60 -9.73 14.89 14.20
CA ARG A 60 -10.59 14.65 15.37
C ARG A 60 -10.38 13.27 15.99
N ILE A 61 -10.16 12.25 15.16
CA ILE A 61 -9.87 10.89 15.61
C ILE A 61 -8.53 10.83 16.35
N GLU A 62 -7.46 11.43 15.80
CA GLU A 62 -6.15 11.47 16.47
C GLU A 62 -6.15 12.27 17.75
N GLN A 63 -6.93 13.36 17.79
CA GLN A 63 -7.03 14.25 18.94
C GLN A 63 -8.07 13.78 19.97
N SER A 64 -8.72 12.62 19.73
CA SER A 64 -9.71 12.06 20.65
C SER A 64 -9.02 11.27 21.77
N ASP A 65 -9.16 11.74 23.00
CA ASP A 65 -8.77 11.00 24.20
C ASP A 65 -9.74 9.84 24.53
N THR A 66 -10.90 9.80 23.88
CA THR A 66 -11.89 8.74 24.05
C THR A 66 -11.72 7.63 23.00
N PRO A 67 -11.74 6.34 23.41
CA PRO A 67 -11.77 5.22 22.47
C PRO A 67 -12.99 5.33 21.57
N ILE A 68 -12.78 5.10 20.28
CA ILE A 68 -13.82 5.15 19.25
C ILE A 68 -14.20 3.72 18.91
N ASP A 69 -15.49 3.40 19.02
CA ASP A 69 -15.98 2.09 18.58
C ASP A 69 -16.08 2.04 17.06
N ILE A 70 -15.12 1.36 16.44
CA ILE A 70 -15.07 1.20 14.98
C ILE A 70 -16.10 0.22 14.44
N LYS A 71 -16.76 -0.59 15.30
CA LYS A 71 -17.71 -1.63 14.84
C LYS A 71 -18.94 -1.04 14.17
N GLU A 72 -19.20 0.25 14.36
CA GLU A 72 -20.29 0.96 13.71
C GLU A 72 -19.90 1.49 12.31
N PHE A 73 -18.62 1.46 11.95
CA PHE A 73 -18.14 1.99 10.68
C PHE A 73 -18.20 0.95 9.57
N LYS A 74 -18.94 1.28 8.51
CA LYS A 74 -18.86 0.55 7.24
C LYS A 74 -17.75 1.09 6.34
N GLN A 75 -17.32 2.34 6.57
CA GLN A 75 -16.27 2.99 5.80
C GLN A 75 -15.41 3.88 6.70
N THR A 76 -14.14 4.02 6.37
CA THR A 76 -13.22 4.95 7.01
C THR A 76 -13.45 6.37 6.49
N PRO A 77 -12.91 7.41 7.15
CA PRO A 77 -13.07 8.79 6.70
C PRO A 77 -12.49 9.09 5.32
N ASN A 78 -11.54 8.28 4.82
CA ASN A 78 -10.99 8.39 3.47
C ASN A 78 -11.78 7.59 2.43
N GLY A 79 -12.98 7.10 2.76
CA GLY A 79 -13.86 6.37 1.84
C GLY A 79 -13.49 4.89 1.65
N ILE A 80 -12.61 4.35 2.51
CA ILE A 80 -12.20 2.94 2.47
C ILE A 80 -13.30 2.09 3.10
N ASN A 81 -13.77 1.05 2.42
CA ASN A 81 -14.78 0.16 3.00
C ASN A 81 -14.09 -0.95 3.81
N ILE A 82 -14.28 -0.93 5.13
CA ILE A 82 -13.56 -1.81 6.08
C ILE A 82 -13.83 -3.31 5.79
N TYR A 83 -14.91 -3.64 5.08
CA TYR A 83 -15.28 -5.00 4.71
C TYR A 83 -15.19 -5.30 3.21
N SER A 84 -14.61 -4.40 2.41
CA SER A 84 -14.42 -4.65 0.98
C SER A 84 -13.14 -5.46 0.77
N ASP A 85 -13.25 -6.49 -0.06
CA ASP A 85 -12.15 -7.32 -0.56
C ASP A 85 -11.50 -6.71 -1.81
N ASN A 86 -12.19 -5.82 -2.54
CA ASN A 86 -11.64 -5.19 -3.73
C ASN A 86 -10.63 -4.06 -3.39
N LEU A 87 -9.33 -4.38 -3.41
CA LEU A 87 -8.23 -3.45 -3.13
C LEU A 87 -8.20 -2.26 -4.12
N SER A 88 -8.28 -2.54 -5.43
CA SER A 88 -8.20 -1.50 -6.48
C SER A 88 -9.30 -0.44 -6.37
N LEU A 89 -10.54 -0.87 -6.12
CA LEU A 89 -11.66 0.04 -5.92
C LEU A 89 -11.46 0.93 -4.69
N GLN A 90 -10.88 0.38 -3.62
CA GLN A 90 -10.61 1.14 -2.40
C GLN A 90 -9.48 2.14 -2.60
N VAL A 91 -8.41 1.77 -3.31
CA VAL A 91 -7.33 2.70 -3.69
C VAL A 91 -7.87 3.86 -4.53
N LYS A 92 -8.75 3.59 -5.50
CA LYS A 92 -9.39 4.63 -6.34
C LYS A 92 -10.28 5.58 -5.53
N ARG A 93 -10.87 5.11 -4.43
CA ARG A 93 -11.75 5.90 -3.56
C ARG A 93 -11.01 6.66 -2.48
N PHE A 94 -9.75 6.30 -2.21
CA PHE A 94 -8.93 6.94 -1.19
C PHE A 94 -8.85 8.45 -1.41
N GLN A 95 -9.28 9.21 -0.41
CA GLN A 95 -9.20 10.68 -0.42
C GLN A 95 -7.94 11.16 0.31
N PRO A 96 -7.04 11.90 -0.36
CA PRO A 96 -5.85 12.43 0.29
C PRO A 96 -6.22 13.48 1.34
N CYS A 97 -5.39 13.58 2.37
CA CYS A 97 -5.53 14.49 3.48
C CYS A 97 -4.33 15.44 3.56
N LYS A 98 -4.64 16.71 3.81
CA LYS A 98 -3.68 17.75 4.13
C LYS A 98 -4.16 18.52 5.36
N ALA A 99 -3.31 18.58 6.37
CA ALA A 99 -3.52 19.30 7.60
C ALA A 99 -2.64 20.56 7.64
N ASP A 100 -3.16 21.63 8.26
CA ASP A 100 -2.40 22.87 8.43
C ASP A 100 -1.44 22.83 9.63
N VAL A 101 -1.67 21.89 10.56
CA VAL A 101 -0.87 21.69 11.76
C VAL A 101 -0.49 20.22 11.93
N PRO A 102 0.64 19.91 12.58
CA PRO A 102 0.96 18.54 12.97
C PRO A 102 -0.16 17.97 13.82
N PHE A 103 -0.41 16.68 13.67
CA PHE A 103 -1.48 16.05 14.44
C PHE A 103 -1.15 15.95 15.92
N ASN A 104 0.14 15.84 16.25
CA ASN A 104 0.62 15.93 17.63
C ASN A 104 0.90 17.39 18.03
N LYS A 105 0.14 17.88 19.02
CA LYS A 105 0.26 19.25 19.57
C LYS A 105 1.13 19.33 20.83
N SER A 106 1.75 18.22 21.25
CA SER A 106 2.63 18.23 22.43
C SER A 106 3.80 19.20 22.18
N PRO A 107 4.03 20.19 23.07
CA PRO A 107 5.16 21.11 22.95
C PRO A 107 6.51 20.40 22.86
N GLU A 108 6.65 19.24 23.52
CA GLU A 108 7.84 18.41 23.47
C GLU A 108 8.02 17.75 22.09
N VAL A 109 6.94 17.29 21.48
CA VAL A 109 6.94 16.70 20.13
C VAL A 109 7.16 17.78 19.06
N LEU A 110 6.63 18.98 19.25
CA LEU A 110 6.90 20.13 18.39
C LEU A 110 8.35 20.63 18.52
N ALA A 111 8.94 20.56 19.72
CA ALA A 111 10.35 20.87 19.91
C ALA A 111 11.25 19.82 19.23
N GLN A 112 10.90 18.53 19.35
CA GLN A 112 11.57 17.46 18.60
C GLN A 112 11.42 17.65 17.09
N TYR A 113 10.23 18.07 16.62
CA TYR A 113 10.00 18.38 15.21
C TYR A 113 10.97 19.45 14.69
N HIS A 114 11.12 20.57 15.37
CA HIS A 114 12.02 21.63 14.93
C HIS A 114 13.49 21.18 14.90
N GLU A 115 13.87 20.21 15.73
CA GLU A 115 15.19 19.58 15.67
C GLU A 115 15.32 18.54 14.55
N PHE A 116 14.23 17.87 14.14
CA PHE A 116 14.19 16.97 12.97
C PHE A 116 14.08 17.73 11.63
N GLU A 117 13.40 18.87 11.60
CA GLU A 117 13.19 19.68 10.41
C GLU A 117 14.51 20.28 9.90
N LYS A 118 15.42 20.66 10.81
CA LYS A 118 16.75 21.17 10.47
C LYS A 118 17.57 20.19 9.63
N PRO A 119 17.84 18.94 10.05
CA PRO A 119 18.59 17.98 9.25
C PRO A 119 17.83 17.56 7.99
N VAL A 120 16.50 17.50 7.99
CA VAL A 120 15.71 17.21 6.78
C VAL A 120 15.87 18.29 5.71
N ILE A 121 15.70 19.55 6.10
CA ILE A 121 15.87 20.70 5.21
C ILE A 121 17.34 20.84 4.82
N ALA A 122 18.27 20.62 5.76
CA ALA A 122 19.70 20.63 5.49
C ALA A 122 20.09 19.49 4.53
N LEU A 123 19.54 18.28 4.65
CA LEU A 123 19.78 17.22 3.69
C LEU A 123 19.26 17.62 2.31
N ASN A 124 18.01 18.07 2.20
CA ASN A 124 17.47 18.44 0.90
C ASN A 124 18.21 19.61 0.21
N ASN A 125 18.92 20.45 0.98
CA ASN A 125 19.66 21.60 0.46
C ASN A 125 21.20 21.40 0.39
N THR A 126 21.73 20.39 1.07
CA THR A 126 23.17 20.23 1.35
C THR A 126 23.64 18.79 1.19
N ILE A 127 22.89 17.92 0.49
CA ILE A 127 23.45 16.64 0.02
C ILE A 127 24.68 16.99 -0.83
N ASN A 128 25.83 16.94 -0.18
CA ASN A 128 27.10 16.87 -0.84
C ASN A 128 27.13 15.46 -1.41
N GLU A 129 27.05 15.34 -2.74
CA GLU A 129 26.99 14.04 -3.43
C GLU A 129 28.17 13.12 -3.06
N ASP A 130 29.24 13.69 -2.49
CA ASP A 130 30.41 12.97 -1.99
C ASP A 130 30.19 12.24 -0.63
N GLU A 131 29.16 12.58 0.15
CA GLU A 131 28.95 12.04 1.51
C GLU A 131 27.84 10.97 1.61
N PHE A 132 26.87 10.99 0.69
CA PHE A 132 25.72 10.07 0.71
C PHE A 132 25.67 9.24 -0.57
N THR A 133 25.38 7.95 -0.42
CA THR A 133 25.08 7.11 -1.58
C THR A 133 23.67 7.41 -2.10
N PRO A 134 23.37 7.10 -3.38
CA PRO A 134 22.01 7.19 -3.90
C PRO A 134 20.98 6.41 -3.08
N GLU A 135 21.40 5.27 -2.51
CA GLU A 135 20.58 4.46 -1.60
C GLU A 135 20.24 5.20 -0.31
N ASP A 136 21.23 5.85 0.32
CA ASP A 136 20.99 6.66 1.51
C ASP A 136 19.95 7.75 1.21
N VAL A 137 20.10 8.45 0.08
CA VAL A 137 19.16 9.48 -0.36
C VAL A 137 17.76 8.90 -0.56
N ALA A 138 17.63 7.70 -1.12
CA ALA A 138 16.34 7.02 -1.26
C ALA A 138 15.71 6.69 0.11
N LEU A 139 16.48 6.16 1.07
CA LEU A 139 16.00 5.85 2.43
C LEU A 139 15.57 7.10 3.20
N ILE A 140 16.28 8.21 3.00
CA ILE A 140 15.91 9.52 3.55
C ILE A 140 14.57 9.99 2.94
N ASN A 141 14.41 9.92 1.62
CA ASN A 141 13.15 10.29 0.97
C ASN A 141 11.99 9.38 1.43
N LEU A 142 12.24 8.09 1.64
CA LEU A 142 11.24 7.17 2.21
C LEU A 142 10.82 7.64 3.61
N SER A 143 11.77 7.92 4.49
CA SER A 143 11.50 8.42 5.85
C SER A 143 10.69 9.71 5.82
N MET A 144 11.01 10.62 4.89
CA MET A 144 10.29 11.87 4.69
C MET A 144 8.86 11.66 4.23
N ALA A 145 8.64 10.74 3.30
CA ALA A 145 7.30 10.41 2.85
C ALA A 145 6.44 9.87 3.99
N ILE A 146 7.01 8.97 4.80
CA ILE A 146 6.28 8.39 5.94
C ILE A 146 5.95 9.46 6.99
N ALA A 147 6.85 10.39 7.29
CA ALA A 147 6.56 11.50 8.20
C ALA A 147 5.41 12.39 7.70
N TYR A 148 5.43 12.79 6.42
CA TYR A 148 4.35 13.58 5.83
C TYR A 148 3.02 12.83 5.74
N TYR A 149 3.07 11.52 5.52
CA TYR A 149 1.88 10.68 5.53
C TYR A 149 1.35 10.49 6.95
N SER A 150 2.19 10.24 7.94
CA SER A 150 1.74 10.04 9.33
C SER A 150 1.28 11.33 9.98
N GLY A 151 1.73 12.50 9.50
CA GLY A 151 1.53 13.75 10.24
C GLY A 151 2.28 13.79 11.57
N GLU A 152 3.25 12.89 11.71
CA GLU A 152 4.12 12.80 12.87
C GLU A 152 5.21 13.87 12.69
N PHE A 153 5.28 14.79 13.66
CA PHE A 153 6.17 15.95 13.66
C PHE A 153 5.85 17.03 12.60
N VAL A 154 5.56 16.65 11.35
CA VAL A 154 5.13 17.57 10.27
C VAL A 154 3.60 17.67 10.18
N PRO A 155 3.05 18.78 9.65
CA PRO A 155 1.67 18.77 9.17
C PRO A 155 1.49 17.67 8.12
N LYS A 156 0.48 16.81 8.32
CA LYS A 156 0.15 15.75 7.36
C LYS A 156 -0.08 16.36 5.97
N ASP A 157 0.56 15.82 4.95
CA ASP A 157 0.35 16.23 3.56
C ASP A 157 0.63 15.03 2.64
N ASP A 158 -0.43 14.33 2.25
CA ASP A 158 -0.32 13.12 1.42
C ASP A 158 0.28 13.43 0.04
N ASN A 159 0.10 14.64 -0.49
CA ASN A 159 0.71 15.02 -1.75
C ASN A 159 2.22 15.20 -1.61
N LYS A 160 2.69 15.76 -0.49
CA LYS A 160 4.13 15.77 -0.19
C LYS A 160 4.67 14.37 0.04
N ALA A 161 3.93 13.50 0.73
CA ALA A 161 4.34 12.11 0.89
C ALA A 161 4.54 11.42 -0.47
N VAL A 162 3.61 11.62 -1.41
CA VAL A 162 3.72 11.15 -2.81
C VAL A 162 4.94 11.74 -3.52
N GLN A 163 5.22 13.04 -3.37
CA GLN A 163 6.40 13.68 -3.99
C GLN A 163 7.73 13.10 -3.49
N TYR A 164 7.82 12.76 -2.21
CA TYR A 164 9.03 12.11 -1.68
C TYR A 164 9.10 10.65 -2.14
N LEU A 165 7.98 9.92 -2.13
CA LEU A 165 7.93 8.56 -2.64
C LEU A 165 8.25 8.46 -4.13
N SER A 166 7.90 9.45 -4.96
CA SER A 166 8.24 9.40 -6.38
C SER A 166 9.76 9.35 -6.59
N LYS A 167 10.54 10.05 -5.76
CA LYS A 167 12.01 9.97 -5.78
C LYS A 167 12.52 8.58 -5.38
N VAL A 168 11.86 7.95 -4.41
CA VAL A 168 12.17 6.57 -3.97
C VAL A 168 11.86 5.59 -5.11
N VAL A 169 10.69 5.72 -5.73
CA VAL A 169 10.26 4.95 -6.89
C VAL A 169 11.24 5.11 -8.05
N ASP A 170 11.64 6.34 -8.37
CA ASP A 170 12.62 6.60 -9.43
C ASP A 170 13.96 5.89 -9.16
N TYR A 171 14.45 5.91 -7.92
CA TYR A 171 15.67 5.19 -7.56
C TYR A 171 15.50 3.67 -7.74
N TYR A 172 14.46 3.07 -7.14
CA TYR A 172 14.30 1.62 -7.19
C TYR A 172 13.96 1.11 -8.59
N GLN A 173 13.19 1.84 -9.39
CA GLN A 173 12.87 1.37 -10.75
C GLN A 173 14.05 1.51 -11.73
N ASN A 174 14.92 2.51 -11.55
CA ASN A 174 16.02 2.77 -12.49
C ASN A 174 17.34 2.14 -12.06
N GLU A 175 17.68 2.23 -10.76
CA GLU A 175 19.00 1.84 -10.24
C GLU A 175 19.00 0.47 -9.56
N LYS A 176 17.83 0.01 -9.06
CA LYS A 176 17.65 -1.24 -8.31
C LYS A 176 16.38 -2.00 -8.72
N PRO A 177 16.15 -2.24 -10.04
CA PRO A 177 14.87 -2.76 -10.53
C PRO A 177 14.46 -4.10 -9.90
N GLU A 178 15.42 -4.93 -9.49
CA GLU A 178 15.17 -6.18 -8.76
C GLU A 178 14.52 -5.97 -7.37
N TRP A 179 14.70 -4.80 -6.76
CA TRP A 179 14.08 -4.43 -5.48
C TRP A 179 12.77 -3.66 -5.64
N SER A 180 12.44 -3.18 -6.83
CA SER A 180 11.21 -2.43 -7.11
C SER A 180 9.94 -3.17 -6.63
N PRO A 181 9.76 -4.48 -6.89
CA PRO A 181 8.60 -5.22 -6.39
C PRO A 181 8.45 -5.20 -4.86
N LEU A 182 9.56 -5.07 -4.12
CA LEU A 182 9.59 -5.05 -2.66
C LEU A 182 9.22 -3.70 -2.06
N LEU A 183 9.14 -2.64 -2.85
CA LEU A 183 8.91 -1.30 -2.35
C LEU A 183 7.55 -1.17 -1.61
N SER A 184 6.53 -1.92 -2.06
CA SER A 184 5.25 -2.02 -1.35
C SER A 184 5.41 -2.55 0.08
N TYR A 185 6.23 -3.59 0.25
CA TYR A 185 6.54 -4.15 1.56
C TYR A 185 7.35 -3.17 2.43
N MET A 186 8.34 -2.50 1.87
CA MET A 186 9.16 -1.51 2.58
C MET A 186 8.30 -0.35 3.10
N VAL A 187 7.48 0.25 2.24
CA VAL A 187 6.57 1.34 2.61
C VAL A 187 5.59 0.88 3.68
N THR A 188 4.99 -0.30 3.52
CA THR A 188 4.08 -0.89 4.49
C THR A 188 4.76 -1.08 5.85
N SER A 189 5.96 -1.64 5.87
CA SER A 189 6.74 -1.89 7.10
C SER A 189 7.08 -0.59 7.83
N GLU A 190 7.47 0.46 7.10
CA GLU A 190 7.76 1.77 7.71
C GLU A 190 6.49 2.47 8.24
N ILE A 191 5.36 2.35 7.54
CA ILE A 191 4.07 2.86 8.04
C ILE A 191 3.69 2.17 9.36
N VAL A 192 3.98 0.88 9.48
CA VAL A 192 3.71 0.10 10.70
C VAL A 192 4.69 0.45 11.81
N SER A 193 5.99 0.54 11.52
CA SER A 193 7.06 0.75 12.52
C SER A 193 6.88 2.07 13.28
N LYS A 194 6.56 3.15 12.57
CA LYS A 194 6.38 4.50 13.14
C LYS A 194 5.13 4.64 14.00
N LYS A 195 4.19 3.70 13.93
CA LYS A 195 2.91 3.76 14.67
C LYS A 195 2.94 3.08 16.03
N SER A 196 4.08 2.50 16.42
CA SER A 196 4.28 1.88 17.74
C SER A 196 4.08 2.86 18.92
N HIS A 197 4.05 4.17 18.67
CA HIS A 197 3.81 5.20 19.68
C HIS A 197 2.33 5.61 19.86
N LEU A 198 1.42 5.14 19.00
CA LEU A 198 -0.01 5.43 19.15
C LEU A 198 -0.62 4.57 20.27
N SER A 199 -1.40 5.21 21.15
CA SER A 199 -2.16 4.53 22.21
C SER A 199 -2.95 3.34 21.66
N GLU A 200 -3.06 2.25 22.41
CA GLU A 200 -3.86 1.05 22.05
C GLU A 200 -5.32 1.37 21.73
N ASN A 201 -5.82 2.49 22.24
CA ASN A 201 -7.19 2.95 22.00
C ASN A 201 -7.30 4.01 20.89
N ASN A 202 -6.20 4.31 20.19
CA ASN A 202 -6.21 5.30 19.11
C ASN A 202 -6.92 4.71 17.87
N PRO A 203 -7.95 5.34 17.31
CA PRO A 203 -8.76 4.74 16.25
C PRO A 203 -8.11 4.82 14.86
N ILE A 204 -7.07 5.63 14.71
CA ILE A 204 -6.18 5.58 13.56
C ILE A 204 -5.27 4.36 13.63
N ARG A 205 -4.93 3.90 14.84
CA ARG A 205 -4.37 2.56 15.01
C ARG A 205 -5.31 1.50 14.41
N LEU A 206 -6.62 1.59 14.64
CA LEU A 206 -7.61 0.61 14.14
C LEU A 206 -7.81 0.61 12.61
N GLN A 207 -7.72 1.76 11.93
CA GLN A 207 -7.72 1.81 10.46
C GLN A 207 -6.41 1.25 9.85
N HIS A 208 -5.34 1.23 10.64
CA HIS A 208 -4.02 0.73 10.26
C HIS A 208 -3.69 -0.62 10.89
N GLU A 209 -4.59 -1.21 11.67
CA GLU A 209 -4.44 -2.55 12.27
C GLU A 209 -5.15 -3.61 11.43
N THR A 210 -6.00 -3.21 10.48
CA THR A 210 -6.40 -4.14 9.42
C THR A 210 -5.31 -4.14 8.37
N GLU A 211 -4.74 -5.31 8.12
CA GLU A 211 -3.78 -5.56 7.05
C GLU A 211 -4.25 -4.98 5.70
N ALA A 212 -5.55 -5.09 5.42
CA ALA A 212 -6.21 -4.46 4.28
C ALA A 212 -6.05 -2.94 4.27
N GLY A 213 -6.22 -2.26 5.41
CA GLY A 213 -6.10 -0.80 5.52
C GLY A 213 -4.68 -0.28 5.23
N ILE A 214 -3.65 -1.00 5.67
CA ILE A 214 -2.25 -0.64 5.35
C ILE A 214 -1.96 -0.87 3.87
N GLY A 215 -2.37 -2.03 3.32
CA GLY A 215 -2.18 -2.35 1.91
C GLY A 215 -2.82 -1.33 0.97
N ILE A 216 -4.02 -0.83 1.31
CA ILE A 216 -4.70 0.21 0.52
C ILE A 216 -3.91 1.52 0.54
N VAL A 217 -3.42 1.94 1.70
CA VAL A 217 -2.65 3.17 1.85
C VAL A 217 -1.33 3.10 1.08
N SER A 218 -0.53 2.04 1.31
CA SER A 218 0.77 1.91 0.66
C SER A 218 0.60 1.81 -0.86
N SER A 219 -0.40 1.05 -1.32
CA SER A 219 -0.75 0.97 -2.74
C SER A 219 -1.19 2.31 -3.32
N TYR A 220 -2.01 3.09 -2.60
CA TYR A 220 -2.40 4.44 -3.03
C TYR A 220 -1.19 5.36 -3.19
N LEU A 221 -0.32 5.42 -2.18
CA LEU A 221 0.84 6.30 -2.20
C LEU A 221 1.81 5.92 -3.33
N LEU A 222 2.05 4.63 -3.52
CA LEU A 222 2.94 4.12 -4.56
C LEU A 222 2.36 4.27 -5.98
N ASP A 223 1.07 4.00 -6.19
CA ASP A 223 0.38 4.27 -7.46
C ASP A 223 0.51 5.75 -7.85
N LYS A 224 0.26 6.65 -6.90
CA LYS A 224 0.37 8.10 -7.13
C LYS A 224 1.81 8.56 -7.31
N ALA A 225 2.78 7.85 -6.72
CA ALA A 225 4.21 8.07 -6.92
C ALA A 225 4.72 7.53 -8.26
N GLY A 226 3.89 6.82 -9.04
CA GLY A 226 4.27 6.30 -10.36
C GLY A 226 4.90 4.90 -10.34
N HIS A 227 4.72 4.15 -9.25
CA HIS A 227 5.29 2.81 -9.11
C HIS A 227 4.60 1.79 -10.04
N PHE A 228 5.35 1.26 -11.00
CA PHE A 228 4.82 0.40 -12.06
C PHE A 228 4.28 -0.93 -11.51
N ASP A 229 5.00 -1.55 -10.56
CA ASP A 229 4.61 -2.84 -9.99
C ASP A 229 3.32 -2.75 -9.16
N THR A 230 3.17 -1.68 -8.37
CA THR A 230 1.90 -1.41 -7.67
C THR A 230 0.76 -1.19 -8.66
N LYS A 231 0.98 -0.41 -9.70
CA LYS A 231 -0.05 -0.15 -10.71
C LYS A 231 -0.44 -1.43 -11.48
N ALA A 232 0.52 -2.31 -11.73
CA ALA A 232 0.28 -3.63 -12.33
C ALA A 232 -0.60 -4.50 -11.42
N MET A 233 -0.28 -4.56 -10.12
CA MET A 233 -1.07 -5.29 -9.13
C MET A 233 -2.51 -4.77 -9.04
N LEU A 234 -2.71 -3.44 -8.99
CA LEU A 234 -4.06 -2.86 -8.98
C LEU A 234 -4.83 -3.14 -10.27
N THR A 235 -4.13 -3.22 -11.41
CA THR A 235 -4.72 -3.57 -12.69
C THR A 235 -5.13 -5.05 -12.73
N TYR A 236 -4.32 -5.93 -12.15
CA TYR A 236 -4.67 -7.35 -12.02
C TYR A 236 -5.88 -7.58 -11.13
N GLU A 237 -5.94 -6.92 -9.98
CA GLU A 237 -7.12 -6.95 -9.09
C GLU A 237 -8.42 -6.48 -9.79
N ASP A 238 -8.33 -5.49 -10.69
CA ASP A 238 -9.48 -5.09 -11.52
C ASP A 238 -9.93 -6.22 -12.46
N ILE A 239 -8.98 -6.99 -13.02
CA ILE A 239 -9.26 -8.13 -13.91
C ILE A 239 -9.82 -9.30 -13.10
N GLU A 240 -9.18 -9.67 -11.99
CA GLU A 240 -9.61 -10.76 -11.10
C GLU A 240 -11.03 -10.53 -10.59
N HIS A 241 -11.36 -9.30 -10.20
CA HIS A 241 -12.72 -8.97 -9.81
C HIS A 241 -13.74 -9.21 -10.94
N PHE A 242 -13.32 -8.99 -12.19
CA PHE A 242 -14.15 -9.25 -13.37
C PHE A 242 -14.23 -10.75 -13.70
N LEU A 243 -13.15 -11.50 -13.55
CA LEU A 243 -13.07 -12.95 -13.81
C LEU A 243 -13.71 -13.79 -12.70
N GLY A 244 -13.71 -13.31 -11.47
CA GLY A 244 -14.27 -13.98 -10.29
C GLY A 244 -15.80 -14.09 -10.28
N VAL A 245 -16.49 -13.58 -11.30
CA VAL A 245 -17.94 -13.77 -11.44
C VAL A 245 -18.25 -15.22 -11.86
N PRO A 246 -19.34 -15.85 -11.37
CA PRO A 246 -19.62 -17.28 -11.62
C PRO A 246 -19.85 -17.66 -13.09
N ILE A 247 -19.97 -16.67 -13.98
CA ILE A 247 -20.28 -16.84 -15.39
C ILE A 247 -19.01 -16.54 -16.16
N LEU A 248 -18.49 -17.53 -16.88
CA LEU A 248 -17.34 -17.33 -17.77
C LEU A 248 -17.60 -16.16 -18.71
N PRO A 249 -16.67 -15.20 -18.84
CA PRO A 249 -16.86 -14.05 -19.70
C PRO A 249 -16.93 -14.50 -21.17
N SER A 250 -17.80 -13.87 -21.95
CA SER A 250 -17.82 -14.11 -23.39
C SER A 250 -16.58 -13.51 -24.06
N ASN A 251 -16.27 -13.93 -25.30
CA ASN A 251 -15.20 -13.29 -26.09
C ASN A 251 -15.44 -11.79 -26.32
N GLU A 252 -16.69 -11.33 -26.32
CA GLU A 252 -17.03 -9.91 -26.41
C GLU A 252 -16.73 -9.18 -25.10
N ASP A 253 -17.02 -9.81 -23.96
CA ASP A 253 -16.68 -9.29 -22.63
C ASP A 253 -15.16 -9.18 -22.43
N ILE A 254 -14.40 -10.20 -22.84
CA ILE A 254 -12.93 -10.17 -22.82
C ILE A 254 -12.41 -8.99 -23.63
N LYS A 255 -12.88 -8.84 -24.87
CA LYS A 255 -12.48 -7.74 -25.75
C LYS A 255 -12.81 -6.37 -25.16
N ARG A 256 -13.95 -6.26 -24.51
CA ARG A 256 -14.46 -4.98 -24.00
C ARG A 256 -13.79 -4.56 -22.69
N TYR A 257 -13.55 -5.50 -21.77
CA TYR A 257 -13.15 -5.19 -20.40
C TYR A 257 -11.73 -5.64 -20.06
N ILE A 258 -11.29 -6.80 -20.56
CA ILE A 258 -10.00 -7.38 -20.22
C ILE A 258 -8.90 -6.87 -21.17
N THR A 259 -9.15 -6.80 -22.48
CA THR A 259 -8.12 -6.37 -23.45
C THR A 259 -7.50 -5.01 -23.13
N PRO A 260 -8.25 -3.94 -22.77
CA PRO A 260 -7.64 -2.67 -22.40
C PRO A 260 -6.71 -2.77 -21.16
N LYS A 261 -7.01 -3.70 -20.24
CA LYS A 261 -6.20 -3.94 -19.05
C LYS A 261 -4.95 -4.77 -19.35
N LEU A 262 -5.04 -5.73 -20.27
CA LEU A 262 -3.87 -6.43 -20.79
C LEU A 262 -2.93 -5.48 -21.54
N ASP A 263 -3.47 -4.49 -22.27
CA ASP A 263 -2.67 -3.46 -22.94
C ASP A 263 -1.97 -2.54 -21.91
N GLU A 264 -2.66 -2.16 -20.84
CA GLU A 264 -2.08 -1.41 -19.71
C GLU A 264 -0.96 -2.19 -19.02
N LEU A 265 -1.18 -3.48 -18.70
CA LEU A 265 -0.15 -4.35 -18.15
C LEU A 265 1.03 -4.52 -19.12
N THR A 266 0.76 -4.70 -20.41
CA THR A 266 1.80 -4.82 -21.45
C THR A 266 2.65 -3.55 -21.49
N HIS A 267 2.03 -2.37 -21.37
CA HIS A 267 2.75 -1.10 -21.29
C HIS A 267 3.66 -1.05 -20.06
N LEU A 268 3.15 -1.40 -18.87
CA LEU A 268 3.92 -1.43 -17.62
C LEU A 268 5.08 -2.43 -17.66
N ALA A 269 4.85 -3.63 -18.21
CA ALA A 269 5.90 -4.63 -18.39
C ALA A 269 7.02 -4.12 -19.32
N ASN A 270 6.67 -3.43 -20.41
CA ASN A 270 7.64 -2.81 -21.30
C ASN A 270 8.39 -1.63 -20.66
N GLN A 271 7.85 -1.02 -19.60
CA GLN A 271 8.52 0.00 -18.80
C GLN A 271 9.41 -0.60 -17.70
N GLY A 272 9.48 -1.93 -17.58
CA GLY A 272 10.34 -2.63 -16.62
C GLY A 272 9.61 -3.19 -15.40
N SER A 273 8.28 -3.18 -15.36
CA SER A 273 7.55 -3.83 -14.25
C SER A 273 7.70 -5.35 -14.30
N TYR A 274 8.33 -5.90 -13.27
CA TYR A 274 8.50 -7.34 -13.10
C TYR A 274 7.16 -7.99 -12.73
N VAL A 275 6.38 -7.30 -11.89
CA VAL A 275 5.05 -7.76 -11.48
C VAL A 275 4.10 -7.82 -12.67
N ALA A 276 4.08 -6.80 -13.55
CA ALA A 276 3.28 -6.85 -14.77
C ALA A 276 3.67 -8.00 -15.70
N THR A 277 4.98 -8.27 -15.82
CA THR A 277 5.49 -9.37 -16.66
C THR A 277 5.00 -10.72 -16.15
N GLY A 278 5.08 -10.96 -14.83
CA GLY A 278 4.57 -12.18 -14.20
C GLY A 278 3.05 -12.33 -14.34
N ILE A 279 2.30 -11.25 -14.06
CA ILE A 279 0.83 -11.23 -14.21
C ILE A 279 0.41 -11.55 -15.66
N LEU A 280 1.10 -11.00 -16.65
CA LEU A 280 0.78 -11.28 -18.06
C LEU A 280 1.00 -12.74 -18.42
N ALA A 281 2.04 -13.37 -17.88
CA ALA A 281 2.29 -14.80 -18.11
C ALA A 281 1.12 -15.64 -17.57
N GLU A 282 0.69 -15.38 -16.34
CA GLU A 282 -0.45 -16.06 -15.69
C GLU A 282 -1.76 -15.83 -16.45
N LEU A 283 -2.13 -14.57 -16.68
CA LEU A 283 -3.38 -14.22 -17.35
C LEU A 283 -3.47 -14.79 -18.76
N TYR A 284 -2.38 -14.76 -19.54
CA TYR A 284 -2.43 -15.34 -20.88
C TYR A 284 -2.48 -16.87 -20.85
N GLU A 285 -1.90 -17.54 -19.86
CA GLU A 285 -2.07 -18.99 -19.67
C GLU A 285 -3.55 -19.33 -19.44
N GLU A 286 -4.24 -18.60 -18.56
CA GLU A 286 -5.67 -18.80 -18.31
C GLU A 286 -6.54 -18.49 -19.54
N LEU A 287 -6.21 -17.43 -20.27
CA LEU A 287 -6.96 -17.04 -21.48
C LEU A 287 -6.84 -18.06 -22.61
N VAL A 288 -5.80 -18.91 -22.65
CA VAL A 288 -5.68 -20.00 -23.64
C VAL A 288 -6.82 -21.00 -23.51
N ASP A 289 -7.30 -21.26 -22.28
CA ASP A 289 -8.43 -22.17 -22.05
C ASP A 289 -9.75 -21.61 -22.60
N ILE A 290 -9.84 -20.29 -22.78
CA ILE A 290 -11.01 -19.60 -23.31
C ILE A 290 -10.90 -19.40 -24.83
N ASP A 291 -9.76 -18.92 -25.31
CA ASP A 291 -9.48 -18.70 -26.73
C ASP A 291 -8.03 -19.15 -27.07
N PRO A 292 -7.86 -20.26 -27.82
CA PRO A 292 -6.55 -20.76 -28.24
C PRO A 292 -5.69 -19.77 -29.03
N ASN A 293 -6.26 -18.67 -29.55
CA ASN A 293 -5.48 -17.62 -30.21
C ASN A 293 -4.50 -16.90 -29.24
N TYR A 294 -4.62 -17.10 -27.93
CA TYR A 294 -3.69 -16.55 -26.94
C TYR A 294 -2.42 -17.40 -26.73
N THR A 295 -2.30 -18.60 -27.33
CA THR A 295 -1.17 -19.51 -27.08
C THR A 295 0.20 -18.87 -27.31
N ASP A 296 0.38 -18.15 -28.42
CA ASP A 296 1.66 -17.51 -28.72
C ASP A 296 2.01 -16.40 -27.73
N LYS A 297 0.99 -15.67 -27.24
CA LYS A 297 1.17 -14.62 -26.23
C LYS A 297 1.47 -15.20 -24.84
N ALA A 298 0.79 -16.28 -24.45
CA ALA A 298 1.06 -16.99 -23.21
C ALA A 298 2.52 -17.45 -23.17
N LYS A 299 2.96 -18.11 -24.24
CA LYS A 299 4.36 -18.54 -24.37
C LYS A 299 5.34 -17.37 -24.32
N TYR A 300 5.04 -16.27 -25.03
CA TYR A 300 5.90 -15.09 -25.03
C TYR A 300 6.09 -14.50 -23.63
N TRP A 301 5.01 -14.37 -22.85
CA TRP A 301 5.09 -13.79 -21.51
C TRP A 301 5.65 -14.77 -20.48
N GLU A 302 5.41 -16.07 -20.62
CA GLU A 302 6.09 -17.12 -19.85
C GLU A 302 7.62 -17.06 -20.07
N ASP A 303 8.07 -17.07 -21.33
CA ASP A 303 9.50 -16.98 -21.68
C ASP A 303 10.12 -15.66 -21.14
N LYS A 304 9.35 -14.56 -21.05
CA LYS A 304 9.77 -13.28 -20.47
C LYS A 304 9.86 -13.32 -18.94
N ALA A 305 8.88 -13.92 -18.27
CA ALA A 305 8.86 -14.06 -16.82
C ALA A 305 10.02 -14.97 -16.34
N ASP A 306 10.28 -16.06 -17.06
CA ASP A 306 11.42 -16.96 -16.80
C ASP A 306 12.79 -16.27 -16.94
N ALA A 307 12.86 -15.23 -17.77
CA ALA A 307 14.08 -14.44 -17.99
C ALA A 307 14.28 -13.31 -16.98
N LEU A 308 13.31 -13.04 -16.10
CA LEU A 308 13.50 -12.09 -15.01
C LEU A 308 14.59 -12.58 -14.06
N PRO A 309 15.35 -11.68 -13.41
CA PRO A 309 16.27 -12.06 -12.35
C PRO A 309 15.54 -12.93 -11.33
N GLN A 310 15.98 -14.18 -11.21
CA GLN A 310 15.51 -15.04 -10.14
C GLN A 310 16.19 -14.53 -8.88
N ASP A 311 15.38 -14.04 -7.95
CA ASP A 311 15.88 -13.68 -6.63
C ASP A 311 16.46 -14.96 -5.98
N ASP A 312 17.78 -15.10 -6.01
CA ASP A 312 18.56 -15.90 -5.05
C ASP A 312 18.52 -15.24 -3.66
N ILE A 313 17.50 -14.42 -3.37
CA ILE A 313 17.24 -13.86 -2.06
C ILE A 313 16.73 -15.02 -1.19
N ASP A 314 17.66 -15.69 -0.53
CA ASP A 314 17.37 -16.64 0.54
C ASP A 314 16.74 -15.85 1.69
N TRP A 315 15.40 -15.77 1.71
CA TRP A 315 14.59 -15.07 2.70
C TRP A 315 14.56 -15.78 4.08
N ARG A 316 15.67 -16.40 4.49
CA ARG A 316 15.80 -17.14 5.76
C ARG A 316 16.41 -16.33 6.89
#